data_AF-A0AAU8T0G9-F1
#
_entry.id   AF-A0AAU8T0G9-F1
#
_cell.length_a   1.000
_cell.length_b   1.000
_cell.length_c   1.000
_cell.angle_alpha   90.00
_cell.angle_beta   90.00
_cell.angle_gamma   90.00
#
_symmetry.space_group_name_H-M   'P 1'
#
loop_
_entity.id
_entity.type
_entity.pdbx_description
1 polymer ?
#
loop_
_entity_poly.entity_id
_entity_poly.type
_entity_poly.pdbx_seq_one_letter_code
_entity_poly.pdbx_strand_id
1 'polypeptide(L)'
;MSDPALDAAGSSLPLSPSQPAATLRARSDARADSAGKEHVIDAMRGFAALLVAYFHCRQVEWVGMQAFHQSVGHSFNLSTIAAYLTFPIAWGSAGVPIFFVISGYCIHRGGALRLAKNPDYRLDAANFWVRRFARIYPVLLAALVLTLALDWVSLQLPPVSHKIREIGLQAFLVNLFSLQGVAGKTYGSNGALWTLSLEVQFYAIYPLLFALRRRLGMTSVLAIVAVINGVSAYVLERHDIQFFTSYWFSWMLGAWIADAKARTAPDVRSSGWLYVLAVAFIALGCVAFHFGQYGAFQFWALGFAFYLYKALERSQSASADSAGMRLLSRFGDFSFSLYLIHLPIFVLLSSILFRSSLQMSIWPSFGYMLVAVPVAYLFYRLVELPAMKWSASFKPR
;
A
#
# COMPACT_ATOMS: atom_id res chain seq x y z
N MET A 1 72.24 -49.80 28.21
CA MET A 1 70.91 -49.80 27.55
C MET A 1 70.69 -48.37 27.06
N SER A 2 70.43 -48.26 25.76
CA SER A 2 70.66 -47.16 24.80
C SER A 2 70.36 -45.71 25.20
N ASP A 3 71.28 -44.87 24.72
CA ASP A 3 71.49 -43.41 24.83
C ASP A 3 70.68 -42.61 23.75
N PRO A 4 70.83 -41.26 23.59
CA PRO A 4 69.74 -40.29 23.38
C PRO A 4 69.92 -39.44 22.08
N ALA A 5 69.02 -38.48 21.80
CA ALA A 5 69.24 -37.33 20.90
C ALA A 5 68.08 -36.31 21.07
N LEU A 6 68.33 -35.11 21.61
CA LEU A 6 68.59 -33.84 20.90
C LEU A 6 67.43 -33.30 20.02
N ASP A 7 66.89 -32.17 20.50
CA ASP A 7 66.50 -30.95 19.77
C ASP A 7 65.51 -30.91 18.60
N ALA A 8 64.74 -29.80 18.65
CA ALA A 8 64.17 -29.01 17.56
C ALA A 8 62.73 -29.28 17.08
N ALA A 9 61.94 -28.22 17.27
CA ALA A 9 61.02 -27.61 16.29
C ALA A 9 59.87 -28.44 15.67
N GLY A 10 58.64 -27.99 15.97
CA GLY A 10 57.60 -27.74 14.98
C GLY A 10 56.98 -28.95 14.27
N SER A 11 55.77 -29.32 14.68
CA SER A 11 54.84 -30.02 13.79
C SER A 11 53.45 -29.39 13.87
N SER A 12 53.21 -28.53 12.88
CA SER A 12 51.93 -28.10 12.35
C SER A 12 50.93 -29.25 12.21
N LEU A 13 49.72 -29.07 12.73
CA LEU A 13 48.51 -29.73 12.23
C LEU A 13 47.63 -28.69 11.52
N PRO A 14 46.92 -29.08 10.44
CA PRO A 14 46.61 -28.19 9.33
C PRO A 14 45.41 -27.30 9.64
N LEU A 15 45.61 -25.99 9.47
CA LEU A 15 44.53 -25.03 9.29
C LEU A 15 43.72 -25.46 8.06
N SER A 16 42.49 -25.90 8.32
CA SER A 16 41.48 -26.09 7.28
C SER A 16 41.33 -24.78 6.48
N PRO A 17 41.33 -24.82 5.14
CA PRO A 17 41.39 -23.62 4.34
C PRO A 17 40.14 -22.76 4.52
N SER A 18 40.38 -21.50 4.78
CA SER A 18 39.44 -20.38 4.85
C SER A 18 38.30 -20.45 3.81
N GLN A 19 37.06 -20.60 4.28
CA GLN A 19 35.94 -19.88 3.69
C GLN A 19 35.31 -19.05 4.81
N PRO A 20 35.41 -17.70 4.78
CA PRO A 20 34.14 -16.99 4.70
C PRO A 20 34.15 -15.57 4.09
N ALA A 21 35.23 -15.02 3.53
CA ALA A 21 35.20 -13.62 3.07
C ALA A 21 34.23 -13.39 1.90
N ALA A 22 34.21 -14.29 0.92
CA ALA A 22 33.30 -14.21 -0.23
C ALA A 22 31.84 -14.53 0.13
N THR A 23 31.60 -15.48 1.04
CA THR A 23 30.25 -15.84 1.52
C THR A 23 29.69 -14.82 2.51
N LEU A 24 30.53 -14.17 3.32
CA LEU A 24 30.13 -13.02 4.15
C LEU A 24 29.81 -11.80 3.30
N ARG A 25 30.61 -11.51 2.27
CA ARG A 25 30.32 -10.45 1.28
C ARG A 25 29.02 -10.74 0.52
N ALA A 26 28.84 -11.95 -0.01
CA ALA A 26 27.59 -12.32 -0.67
C ALA A 26 26.35 -12.21 0.26
N ARG A 27 26.52 -12.52 1.56
CA ARG A 27 25.45 -12.33 2.56
C ARG A 27 25.23 -10.87 2.92
N SER A 28 26.26 -10.04 3.01
CA SER A 28 26.12 -8.59 3.25
C SER A 28 25.45 -7.92 2.06
N ASP A 29 25.83 -8.30 0.85
CA ASP A 29 25.32 -7.73 -0.39
C ASP A 29 23.85 -8.14 -0.60
N ALA A 30 23.49 -9.39 -0.30
CA ALA A 30 22.09 -9.84 -0.33
C ALA A 30 21.21 -9.18 0.74
N ARG A 31 21.76 -8.88 1.93
CA ARG A 31 21.05 -8.13 2.97
C ARG A 31 20.87 -6.66 2.60
N ALA A 32 21.91 -6.04 2.05
CA ALA A 32 21.85 -4.68 1.54
C ALA A 32 20.80 -4.57 0.42
N ASP A 33 20.80 -5.51 -0.55
CA ASP A 33 19.84 -5.55 -1.65
C ASP A 33 18.38 -5.70 -1.17
N SER A 34 18.11 -6.53 -0.16
CA SER A 34 16.75 -6.61 0.43
C SER A 34 16.35 -5.30 1.11
N ALA A 35 17.26 -4.68 1.86
CA ALA A 35 16.99 -3.42 2.56
C ALA A 35 16.70 -2.25 1.59
N GLY A 36 17.43 -2.16 0.48
CA GLY A 36 17.18 -1.13 -0.55
C GLY A 36 15.83 -1.30 -1.26
N LYS A 37 15.44 -2.55 -1.55
CA LYS A 37 14.13 -2.86 -2.14
C LYS A 37 12.98 -2.52 -1.19
N GLU A 38 13.16 -2.78 0.10
CA GLU A 38 12.20 -2.43 1.15
C GLU A 38 12.01 -0.90 1.23
N HIS A 39 13.11 -0.13 1.17
CA HIS A 39 13.08 1.33 1.23
C HIS A 39 12.29 1.98 0.07
N VAL A 40 12.48 1.52 -1.17
CA VAL A 40 11.70 2.01 -2.33
C VAL A 40 10.21 1.72 -2.17
N ILE A 41 9.87 0.53 -1.70
CA ILE A 41 8.48 0.12 -1.49
C ILE A 41 7.82 1.00 -0.42
N ASP A 42 8.49 1.19 0.72
CA ASP A 42 7.96 2.00 1.80
C ASP A 42 7.83 3.48 1.40
N ALA A 43 8.77 4.01 0.61
CA ALA A 43 8.64 5.36 0.07
C ALA A 43 7.43 5.52 -0.88
N MET A 44 7.19 4.53 -1.75
CA MET A 44 6.00 4.54 -2.62
C MET A 44 4.70 4.41 -1.82
N ARG A 45 4.69 3.64 -0.73
CA ARG A 45 3.55 3.56 0.20
C ARG A 45 3.30 4.89 0.89
N GLY A 46 4.35 5.55 1.39
CA GLY A 46 4.25 6.86 2.02
C GLY A 46 3.73 7.92 1.07
N PHE A 47 4.24 7.94 -0.16
CA PHE A 47 3.74 8.80 -1.23
C PHE A 47 2.25 8.54 -1.52
N ALA A 48 1.84 7.29 -1.72
CA ALA A 48 0.45 6.93 -1.98
C ALA A 48 -0.49 7.31 -0.82
N ALA A 49 -0.05 7.11 0.44
CA ALA A 49 -0.82 7.48 1.62
C ALA A 49 -1.09 8.99 1.67
N LEU A 50 -0.03 9.80 1.50
CA LEU A 50 -0.12 11.25 1.52
C LEU A 50 -0.96 11.78 0.36
N LEU A 51 -0.80 11.19 -0.83
CA LEU A 51 -1.56 11.55 -2.02
C LEU A 51 -3.07 11.33 -1.83
N VAL A 52 -3.48 10.15 -1.33
CA VAL A 52 -4.88 9.82 -1.07
C VAL A 52 -5.44 10.68 0.07
N ALA A 53 -4.69 10.84 1.17
CA ALA A 53 -5.12 11.64 2.30
C ALA A 53 -5.36 13.10 1.88
N TYR A 54 -4.43 13.71 1.13
CA TYR A 54 -4.60 15.09 0.70
C TYR A 54 -5.71 15.24 -0.35
N PHE A 55 -5.92 14.25 -1.22
CA PHE A 55 -7.08 14.20 -2.11
C PHE A 55 -8.40 14.21 -1.34
N HIS A 56 -8.55 13.35 -0.34
CA HIS A 56 -9.74 13.34 0.51
C HIS A 56 -9.90 14.62 1.32
N CYS A 57 -8.80 15.20 1.82
CA CYS A 57 -8.82 16.49 2.50
C CYS A 57 -9.45 17.58 1.62
N ARG A 58 -9.05 17.68 0.34
CA ARG A 58 -9.65 18.62 -0.61
C ARG A 58 -11.13 18.33 -0.87
N GLN A 59 -11.53 17.07 -0.93
CA GLN A 59 -12.94 16.69 -1.14
C GLN A 59 -13.85 16.97 0.06
N VAL A 60 -13.27 17.04 1.27
CA VAL A 60 -14.02 17.35 2.50
C VAL A 60 -14.13 18.85 2.68
N GLU A 61 -13.05 19.60 2.43
CA GLU A 61 -12.93 20.97 2.91
C GLU A 61 -12.97 22.03 1.80
N TRP A 62 -12.58 21.71 0.57
CA TRP A 62 -12.36 22.72 -0.47
C TRP A 62 -13.43 22.67 -1.55
N VAL A 63 -13.83 23.85 -2.06
CA VAL A 63 -14.89 23.98 -3.09
C VAL A 63 -14.60 23.27 -4.42
N GLY A 64 -13.36 22.82 -4.63
CA GLY A 64 -12.94 22.16 -5.85
C GLY A 64 -12.42 23.13 -6.91
N MET A 65 -11.68 22.58 -7.87
CA MET A 65 -10.92 23.41 -8.83
C MET A 65 -11.82 24.20 -9.76
N GLN A 66 -12.95 23.63 -10.19
CA GLN A 66 -13.87 24.28 -11.10
C GLN A 66 -14.52 25.52 -10.44
N ALA A 67 -15.09 25.36 -9.24
CA ALA A 67 -15.68 26.46 -8.49
C ALA A 67 -14.63 27.51 -8.11
N PHE A 68 -13.44 27.08 -7.70
CA PHE A 68 -12.34 28.00 -7.40
C PHE A 68 -11.91 28.84 -8.61
N HIS A 69 -11.76 28.20 -9.78
CA HIS A 69 -11.38 28.89 -11.02
C HIS A 69 -12.40 29.96 -11.42
N GLN A 70 -13.69 29.62 -11.35
CA GLN A 70 -14.80 30.52 -11.72
C GLN A 70 -14.96 31.74 -10.81
N SER A 71 -14.42 31.70 -9.59
CA SER A 71 -14.68 32.69 -8.55
C SER A 71 -13.45 33.54 -8.18
N VAL A 72 -12.34 32.88 -7.82
CA VAL A 72 -11.15 33.52 -7.23
C VAL A 72 -9.89 33.26 -8.05
N GLY A 73 -9.91 32.25 -8.93
CA GLY A 73 -8.75 31.72 -9.64
C GLY A 73 -8.09 32.65 -10.68
N HIS A 74 -8.63 33.85 -10.89
CA HIS A 74 -8.04 34.90 -11.75
C HIS A 74 -7.08 35.83 -11.00
N SER A 75 -7.02 35.75 -9.66
CA SER A 75 -6.16 36.60 -8.84
C SER A 75 -4.73 36.03 -8.71
N PHE A 76 -3.70 36.85 -8.88
CA PHE A 76 -2.29 36.45 -8.66
C PHE A 76 -1.90 36.54 -7.18
N ASN A 77 -2.53 35.73 -6.33
CA ASN A 77 -2.17 35.60 -4.92
C ASN A 77 -1.61 34.20 -4.59
N LEU A 78 -1.02 34.07 -3.41
CA LEU A 78 -0.39 32.83 -2.98
C LEU A 78 -1.39 31.66 -2.89
N SER A 79 -2.66 31.94 -2.56
CA SER A 79 -3.72 30.92 -2.52
C SER A 79 -4.02 30.36 -3.91
N THR A 80 -4.06 31.21 -4.94
CA THR A 80 -4.24 30.80 -6.34
C THR A 80 -3.06 29.97 -6.83
N ILE A 81 -1.83 30.40 -6.54
CA ILE A 81 -0.62 29.64 -6.88
C ILE A 81 -0.65 28.26 -6.21
N ALA A 82 -0.92 28.20 -4.90
CA ALA A 82 -1.01 26.95 -4.15
C ALA A 82 -2.13 26.04 -4.66
N ALA A 83 -3.29 26.60 -5.01
CA ALA A 83 -4.40 25.84 -5.58
C ALA A 83 -4.02 25.19 -6.93
N TYR A 84 -3.41 25.93 -7.85
CA TYR A 84 -2.98 25.37 -9.14
C TYR A 84 -1.79 24.41 -9.01
N LEU A 85 -0.82 24.68 -8.13
CA LEU A 85 0.28 23.73 -7.86
C LEU A 85 -0.23 22.38 -7.34
N THR A 86 -1.36 22.39 -6.62
CA THR A 86 -2.01 21.17 -6.13
C THR A 86 -3.04 20.61 -7.11
N PHE A 87 -3.13 21.13 -8.33
CA PHE A 87 -4.01 20.58 -9.38
C PHE A 87 -3.82 19.07 -9.62
N PRO A 88 -2.58 18.52 -9.70
CA PRO A 88 -2.38 17.08 -9.91
C PRO A 88 -3.03 16.18 -8.85
N ILE A 89 -3.30 16.72 -7.65
CA ILE A 89 -3.98 16.00 -6.57
C ILE A 89 -5.43 15.65 -6.95
N ALA A 90 -6.01 16.24 -8.01
CA ALA A 90 -7.31 15.82 -8.56
C ALA A 90 -7.35 14.33 -8.93
N TRP A 91 -6.21 13.73 -9.26
CA TRP A 91 -6.06 12.29 -9.51
C TRP A 91 -5.50 11.52 -8.30
N GLY A 92 -5.59 12.07 -7.09
CA GLY A 92 -4.95 11.46 -5.92
C GLY A 92 -5.52 10.10 -5.51
N SER A 93 -6.71 9.75 -6.01
CA SER A 93 -7.26 8.38 -5.93
C SER A 93 -6.35 7.33 -6.59
N ALA A 94 -5.41 7.73 -7.47
CA ALA A 94 -4.38 6.87 -8.04
C ALA A 94 -3.46 6.20 -7.01
N GLY A 95 -3.40 6.71 -5.77
CA GLY A 95 -2.69 6.05 -4.69
C GLY A 95 -3.30 4.68 -4.29
N VAL A 96 -4.60 4.46 -4.55
CA VAL A 96 -5.26 3.17 -4.24
C VAL A 96 -4.69 2.01 -5.09
N PRO A 97 -4.63 2.10 -6.43
CA PRO A 97 -3.93 1.13 -7.27
C PRO A 97 -2.48 0.86 -6.85
N ILE A 98 -1.75 1.90 -6.41
CA ILE A 98 -0.38 1.77 -5.90
C ILE A 98 -0.36 0.85 -4.67
N PHE A 99 -1.27 1.05 -3.71
CA PHE A 99 -1.39 0.17 -2.56
C PHE A 99 -1.73 -1.27 -2.94
N PHE A 100 -2.62 -1.49 -3.90
CA PHE A 100 -2.96 -2.85 -4.33
C PHE A 100 -1.76 -3.58 -4.95
N VAL A 101 -1.02 -2.93 -5.86
CA VAL A 101 0.18 -3.53 -6.47
C VAL A 101 1.26 -3.79 -5.42
N ILE A 102 1.50 -2.85 -4.50
CA ILE A 102 2.48 -3.05 -3.42
C ILE A 102 2.05 -4.18 -2.48
N SER A 103 0.78 -4.22 -2.07
CA SER A 103 0.22 -5.29 -1.24
C SER A 103 0.46 -6.65 -1.90
N GLY A 104 0.08 -6.82 -3.16
CA GLY A 104 0.29 -8.07 -3.89
C GLY A 104 1.76 -8.49 -3.97
N TYR A 105 2.65 -7.54 -4.22
CA TYR A 105 4.10 -7.79 -4.23
C TYR A 105 4.61 -8.26 -2.86
N CYS A 106 4.34 -7.50 -1.80
CA CYS A 106 4.83 -7.79 -0.45
C CYS A 106 4.30 -9.12 0.09
N ILE A 107 3.03 -9.43 -0.19
CA ILE A 107 2.37 -10.65 0.24
C ILE A 107 2.94 -11.87 -0.49
N HIS A 108 3.11 -11.77 -1.81
CA HIS A 108 3.54 -12.89 -2.62
C HIS A 108 5.05 -13.16 -2.57
N ARG A 109 5.88 -12.12 -2.39
CA ARG A 109 7.36 -12.20 -2.43
C ARG A 109 7.94 -13.32 -1.57
N GLY A 110 7.52 -13.42 -0.31
CA GLY A 110 8.05 -14.45 0.60
C GLY A 110 7.74 -15.88 0.12
N GLY A 111 6.54 -16.11 -0.40
CA GLY A 111 6.13 -17.39 -0.98
C GLY A 111 6.85 -17.69 -2.30
N ALA A 112 6.97 -16.70 -3.18
CA ALA A 112 7.68 -16.81 -4.45
C ALA A 112 9.15 -17.20 -4.27
N LEU A 113 9.86 -16.53 -3.36
CA LEU A 113 11.28 -16.83 -3.07
C LEU A 113 11.47 -18.24 -2.51
N ARG A 114 10.55 -18.71 -1.65
CA ARG A 114 10.60 -20.07 -1.10
C ARG A 114 10.29 -21.11 -2.18
N LEU A 115 9.34 -20.83 -3.05
CA LEU A 115 8.97 -21.71 -4.16
C LEU A 115 10.06 -21.77 -5.24
N ALA A 116 10.80 -20.68 -5.48
CA ALA A 116 11.96 -20.67 -6.36
C ALA A 116 13.11 -21.52 -5.82
N LYS A 117 13.30 -21.58 -4.49
CA LYS A 117 14.31 -22.42 -3.83
C LYS A 117 13.87 -23.88 -3.67
N ASN A 118 12.59 -24.12 -3.47
CA ASN A 118 12.00 -25.43 -3.27
C ASN A 118 10.66 -25.53 -4.04
N PRO A 119 10.62 -26.22 -5.20
CA PRO A 119 9.41 -26.40 -5.99
C PRO A 119 8.24 -27.08 -5.25
N ASP A 120 8.55 -27.87 -4.22
CA ASP A 120 7.56 -28.57 -3.41
C ASP A 120 6.97 -27.72 -2.28
N TYR A 121 7.50 -26.50 -2.09
CA TYR A 121 7.03 -25.57 -1.06
C TYR A 121 5.52 -25.33 -1.16
N ARG A 122 4.83 -25.53 -0.04
CA ARG A 122 3.41 -25.24 0.15
C ARG A 122 3.25 -24.08 1.12
N LEU A 123 2.29 -23.21 0.84
CA LEU A 123 1.94 -22.15 1.78
C LEU A 123 1.17 -22.76 2.96
N ASP A 124 1.63 -22.47 4.17
CA ASP A 124 0.87 -22.71 5.40
C ASP A 124 -0.27 -21.67 5.49
N ALA A 125 -1.46 -22.06 5.00
CA ALA A 125 -2.62 -21.21 4.86
C ALA A 125 -3.17 -20.72 6.20
N ALA A 126 -3.27 -21.62 7.20
CA ALA A 126 -3.80 -21.30 8.51
C ALA A 126 -2.97 -20.20 9.19
N ASN A 127 -1.66 -20.38 9.20
CA ASN A 127 -0.74 -19.42 9.77
C ASN A 127 -0.63 -18.13 8.95
N PHE A 128 -0.79 -18.22 7.62
CA PHE A 128 -0.94 -17.04 6.79
C PHE A 128 -2.15 -16.20 7.25
N TRP A 129 -3.33 -16.81 7.38
CA TRP A 129 -4.54 -16.10 7.82
C TRP A 129 -4.44 -15.56 9.23
N VAL A 130 -3.93 -16.34 10.20
CA VAL A 130 -3.76 -15.89 11.59
C VAL A 130 -2.87 -14.65 11.67
N ARG A 131 -1.74 -14.63 10.96
CA ARG A 131 -0.86 -13.46 10.92
C ARG A 131 -1.53 -12.23 10.31
N ARG A 132 -2.33 -12.41 9.25
CA ARG A 132 -3.04 -11.29 8.61
C ARG A 132 -4.16 -10.76 9.50
N PHE A 133 -4.92 -11.66 10.11
CA PHE A 133 -5.93 -11.31 11.09
C PHE A 133 -5.34 -10.50 12.25
N ALA A 134 -4.29 -11.02 12.90
CA ALA A 134 -3.61 -10.35 14.02
C ALA A 134 -2.99 -9.00 13.64
N ARG A 135 -2.61 -8.79 12.38
CA ARG A 135 -2.07 -7.52 11.88
C ARG A 135 -3.15 -6.47 11.62
N ILE A 136 -4.34 -6.87 11.16
CA ILE A 136 -5.34 -5.96 10.60
C ILE A 136 -6.47 -5.67 11.58
N TYR A 137 -7.03 -6.71 12.20
CA TYR A 137 -8.26 -6.58 12.97
C TYR A 137 -8.14 -5.69 14.22
N PRO A 138 -7.04 -5.72 15.00
CA PRO A 138 -6.87 -4.78 16.11
C PRO A 138 -6.88 -3.32 15.65
N VAL A 139 -6.24 -3.06 14.51
CA VAL A 139 -6.13 -1.71 13.93
C VAL A 139 -7.46 -1.25 13.34
N LEU A 140 -8.16 -2.14 12.63
CA LEU A 140 -9.52 -1.92 12.12
C LEU A 140 -10.48 -1.59 13.26
N LEU A 141 -10.51 -2.40 14.32
CA LEU A 141 -11.41 -2.17 15.45
C LEU A 141 -11.16 -0.80 16.10
N ALA A 142 -9.89 -0.47 16.36
CA ALA A 142 -9.53 0.83 16.92
C ALA A 142 -9.93 2.00 16.00
N ALA A 143 -9.79 1.84 14.68
CA ALA A 143 -10.21 2.86 13.73
C ALA A 143 -11.74 3.00 13.61
N LEU A 144 -12.51 1.92 13.73
CA LEU A 144 -13.97 1.99 13.78
C LEU A 144 -14.45 2.71 15.04
N VAL A 145 -13.84 2.40 16.19
CA VAL A 145 -14.13 3.09 17.46
C VAL A 145 -13.75 4.57 17.37
N LEU A 146 -12.59 4.89 16.79
CA LEU A 146 -12.18 6.29 16.57
C LEU A 146 -13.15 7.00 15.62
N THR A 147 -13.54 6.37 14.51
CA THR A 147 -14.55 6.91 13.58
C THR A 147 -15.84 7.23 14.33
N LEU A 148 -16.36 6.30 15.12
CA LEU A 148 -17.57 6.51 15.92
C LEU A 148 -17.41 7.71 16.87
N ALA A 149 -16.30 7.81 17.59
CA ALA A 149 -16.06 8.90 18.52
C ALA A 149 -16.02 10.27 17.83
N LEU A 150 -15.29 10.40 16.71
CA LEU A 150 -15.15 11.66 15.98
C LEU A 150 -16.45 12.06 15.26
N ASP A 151 -17.16 11.10 14.68
CA ASP A 151 -18.44 11.34 14.02
C ASP A 151 -19.53 11.69 15.02
N TRP A 152 -19.54 11.04 16.19
CA TRP A 152 -20.50 11.36 17.26
C TRP A 152 -20.38 12.80 17.72
N VAL A 153 -19.15 13.32 17.88
CA VAL A 153 -18.91 14.74 18.18
C VAL A 153 -19.37 15.63 17.02
N SER A 154 -19.04 15.27 15.78
CA SER A 154 -19.42 16.03 14.59
C SER A 154 -20.94 16.13 14.40
N LEU A 155 -21.69 15.10 14.77
CA LEU A 155 -23.16 15.09 14.73
C LEU A 155 -23.81 16.09 15.70
N GLN A 156 -23.09 16.52 16.74
CA GLN A 156 -23.57 17.56 17.67
C GLN A 156 -23.33 18.98 17.15
N LEU A 157 -22.68 19.15 15.99
CA LEU A 157 -22.26 20.44 15.45
C LEU A 157 -22.99 20.75 14.13
N PRO A 158 -24.23 21.29 14.17
CA PRO A 158 -24.96 21.64 12.96
C PRO A 158 -24.37 22.87 12.24
N PRO A 159 -24.38 22.90 10.89
CA PRO A 159 -24.83 21.83 9.99
C PRO A 159 -23.86 20.64 9.92
N VAL A 160 -24.45 19.44 9.89
CA VAL A 160 -23.72 18.16 9.85
C VAL A 160 -23.15 17.94 8.45
N SER A 161 -21.90 17.47 8.39
CA SER A 161 -21.26 17.09 7.14
C SER A 161 -21.99 15.94 6.44
N HIS A 162 -22.31 16.14 5.15
CA HIS A 162 -22.88 15.11 4.28
C HIS A 162 -21.97 13.88 4.08
N LYS A 163 -20.71 13.95 4.53
CA LYS A 163 -19.77 12.81 4.49
C LYS A 163 -20.09 11.77 5.56
N ILE A 164 -20.74 12.14 6.67
CA ILE A 164 -21.13 11.21 7.73
C ILE A 164 -22.32 10.39 7.23
N ARG A 165 -22.13 9.08 7.10
CA ARG A 165 -23.17 8.10 6.72
C ARG A 165 -23.72 7.40 7.96
N GLU A 166 -24.07 6.12 7.83
CA GLU A 166 -24.58 5.30 8.91
C GLU A 166 -23.51 5.00 9.97
N ILE A 167 -23.81 5.33 11.23
CA ILE A 167 -22.97 5.04 12.40
C ILE A 167 -23.55 3.96 13.33
N GLY A 168 -24.69 3.37 12.95
CA GLY A 168 -25.40 2.36 13.74
C GLY A 168 -24.66 1.02 13.86
N LEU A 169 -25.14 0.15 14.74
CA LEU A 169 -24.53 -1.15 15.02
C LEU A 169 -24.43 -2.05 13.77
N GLN A 170 -25.44 -2.04 12.90
CA GLN A 170 -25.41 -2.81 11.66
C GLN A 170 -24.25 -2.37 10.75
N ALA A 171 -24.08 -1.06 10.52
CA ALA A 171 -22.98 -0.53 9.73
C ALA A 171 -21.62 -0.83 10.38
N PHE A 172 -21.53 -0.76 11.71
CA PHE A 172 -20.33 -1.14 12.46
C PHE A 172 -19.97 -2.61 12.21
N LEU A 173 -20.93 -3.53 12.34
CA LEU A 173 -20.71 -4.97 12.12
C LEU A 173 -20.35 -5.28 10.66
N VAL A 174 -21.02 -4.66 9.69
CA VAL A 174 -20.68 -4.79 8.26
C VAL A 174 -19.21 -4.42 8.02
N ASN A 175 -18.74 -3.32 8.62
CA ASN A 175 -17.36 -2.88 8.43
C ASN A 175 -16.36 -3.70 9.25
N LEU A 176 -16.73 -4.15 10.45
CA LEU A 176 -15.92 -5.04 11.29
C LEU A 176 -15.63 -6.37 10.58
N PHE A 177 -16.63 -6.93 9.90
CA PHE A 177 -16.48 -8.16 9.11
C PHE A 177 -15.96 -7.92 7.68
N SER A 178 -15.57 -6.69 7.34
CA SER A 178 -15.03 -6.36 6.02
C SER A 178 -16.00 -6.69 4.87
N LEU A 179 -17.29 -6.39 5.06
CA LEU A 179 -18.37 -6.63 4.10
C LEU A 179 -18.90 -5.34 3.45
N GLN A 180 -18.34 -4.18 3.79
CA GLN A 180 -18.62 -2.92 3.11
C GLN A 180 -18.28 -3.04 1.61
N GLY A 181 -19.17 -2.54 0.77
CA GLY A 181 -19.13 -2.72 -0.69
C GLY A 181 -20.02 -3.87 -1.20
N VAL A 182 -20.39 -4.82 -0.32
CA VAL A 182 -21.24 -5.97 -0.67
C VAL A 182 -22.53 -5.98 0.15
N ALA A 183 -22.42 -5.93 1.48
CA ALA A 183 -23.55 -6.04 2.41
C ALA A 183 -23.95 -4.68 3.04
N GLY A 184 -23.23 -3.61 2.71
CA GLY A 184 -23.51 -2.26 3.20
C GLY A 184 -22.45 -1.25 2.77
N LYS A 185 -22.60 -0.01 3.21
CA LYS A 185 -21.65 1.07 2.92
C LYS A 185 -20.57 1.19 4.01
N THR A 186 -19.59 2.06 3.74
CA THR A 186 -18.52 2.38 4.69
C THR A 186 -19.07 3.02 5.96
N TYR A 187 -18.47 2.70 7.10
CA TYR A 187 -18.91 3.17 8.41
C TYR A 187 -18.70 4.68 8.60
N GLY A 188 -19.76 5.40 8.97
CA GLY A 188 -19.70 6.83 9.27
C GLY A 188 -19.10 7.66 8.14
N SER A 189 -18.19 8.57 8.49
CA SER A 189 -17.40 9.39 7.56
C SER A 189 -16.22 8.66 6.92
N ASN A 190 -15.91 7.44 7.36
CA ASN A 190 -14.70 6.73 6.96
C ASN A 190 -14.87 6.01 5.62
N GLY A 191 -15.05 6.81 4.58
CA GLY A 191 -15.19 6.36 3.20
C GLY A 191 -13.98 5.59 2.65
N ALA A 192 -12.82 5.59 3.32
CA ALA A 192 -11.61 4.89 2.87
C ALA A 192 -11.67 3.38 3.15
N LEU A 193 -12.56 2.91 4.05
CA LEU A 193 -12.63 1.50 4.47
C LEU A 193 -12.99 0.52 3.35
N TRP A 194 -13.52 0.98 2.21
CA TRP A 194 -13.88 0.08 1.10
C TRP A 194 -12.70 -0.71 0.54
N THR A 195 -11.51 -0.10 0.44
CA THR A 195 -10.31 -0.80 -0.05
C THR A 195 -9.80 -1.83 0.93
N LEU A 196 -9.97 -1.60 2.23
CA LEU A 196 -9.61 -2.55 3.27
C LEU A 196 -10.47 -3.82 3.19
N SER A 197 -11.76 -3.68 2.89
CA SER A 197 -12.65 -4.82 2.65
C SER A 197 -12.12 -5.71 1.51
N LEU A 198 -11.73 -5.10 0.39
CA LEU A 198 -11.13 -5.82 -0.73
C LEU A 198 -9.81 -6.49 -0.33
N GLU A 199 -8.99 -5.83 0.47
CA GLU A 199 -7.71 -6.38 0.95
C GLU A 199 -7.90 -7.62 1.84
N VAL A 200 -8.88 -7.60 2.75
CA VAL A 200 -9.24 -8.77 3.57
C VAL A 200 -9.73 -9.93 2.69
N GLN A 201 -10.55 -9.63 1.66
CA GLN A 201 -11.00 -10.63 0.68
C GLN A 201 -9.83 -11.20 -0.15
N PHE A 202 -8.84 -10.38 -0.55
CA PHE A 202 -7.61 -10.85 -1.21
C PHE A 202 -6.85 -11.83 -0.31
N TYR A 203 -6.78 -11.58 0.99
CA TYR A 203 -6.12 -12.48 1.94
C TYR A 203 -6.88 -13.80 2.14
N ALA A 204 -8.20 -13.76 2.14
CA ALA A 204 -9.01 -14.97 2.20
C ALA A 204 -8.72 -15.90 1.01
N ILE A 205 -8.69 -15.35 -0.21
CA ILE A 205 -8.50 -16.13 -1.44
C ILE A 205 -7.03 -16.46 -1.77
N TYR A 206 -6.07 -15.75 -1.18
CA TYR A 206 -4.66 -15.87 -1.56
C TYR A 206 -4.08 -17.29 -1.51
N PRO A 207 -4.32 -18.14 -0.48
CA PRO A 207 -3.78 -19.50 -0.48
C PRO A 207 -4.25 -20.33 -1.68
N LEU A 208 -5.47 -20.12 -2.15
CA LEU A 208 -5.99 -20.75 -3.36
C LEU A 208 -5.25 -20.25 -4.60
N LEU A 209 -5.05 -18.94 -4.74
CA LEU A 209 -4.28 -18.35 -5.84
C LEU A 209 -2.83 -18.85 -5.85
N PHE A 210 -2.22 -19.01 -4.67
CA PHE A 210 -0.88 -19.58 -4.54
C PHE A 210 -0.84 -21.05 -4.99
N ALA A 211 -1.83 -21.85 -4.60
CA ALA A 211 -1.96 -23.24 -5.05
C ALA A 211 -2.18 -23.33 -6.57
N LEU A 212 -3.02 -22.46 -7.14
CA LEU A 212 -3.27 -22.39 -8.58
C LEU A 212 -2.00 -22.00 -9.35
N ARG A 213 -1.22 -21.05 -8.83
CA ARG A 213 0.08 -20.65 -9.38
C ARG A 213 1.06 -21.81 -9.42
N ARG A 214 1.01 -22.75 -8.48
CA ARG A 214 1.88 -23.94 -8.50
C ARG A 214 1.50 -24.90 -9.63
N ARG A 215 0.20 -24.99 -9.97
CA ARG A 215 -0.31 -25.88 -11.01
C ARG A 215 -0.18 -25.30 -12.42
N LEU A 216 -0.57 -24.03 -12.60
CA LEU A 216 -0.71 -23.41 -13.93
C LEU A 216 0.41 -22.42 -14.28
N GLY A 217 1.23 -22.04 -13.30
CA GLY A 217 2.19 -20.93 -13.44
C GLY A 217 1.55 -19.55 -13.23
N MET A 218 2.37 -18.55 -12.90
CA MET A 218 1.88 -17.23 -12.50
C MET A 218 1.22 -16.46 -13.65
N THR A 219 1.75 -16.55 -14.87
CA THR A 219 1.18 -15.86 -16.04
C THR A 219 -0.22 -16.36 -16.39
N SER A 220 -0.44 -17.68 -16.31
CA SER A 220 -1.75 -18.29 -16.54
C SER A 220 -2.76 -17.85 -15.47
N VAL A 221 -2.35 -17.80 -14.20
CA VAL A 221 -3.20 -17.27 -13.12
C VAL A 221 -3.54 -15.80 -13.35
N LEU A 222 -2.56 -14.98 -13.75
CA LEU A 222 -2.78 -13.57 -14.05
C LEU A 222 -3.78 -13.38 -15.20
N ALA A 223 -3.70 -14.20 -16.26
CA ALA A 223 -4.64 -14.18 -17.38
C ALA A 223 -6.06 -14.56 -16.94
N ILE A 224 -6.21 -15.63 -16.15
CA ILE A 224 -7.52 -16.06 -15.60
C ILE A 224 -8.13 -14.94 -14.73
N VAL A 225 -7.31 -14.36 -13.85
CA VAL A 225 -7.70 -13.25 -12.97
C VAL A 225 -8.14 -12.04 -13.80
N ALA A 226 -7.42 -11.70 -14.87
CA ALA A 226 -7.76 -10.59 -15.75
C ALA A 226 -9.11 -10.80 -16.46
N VAL A 227 -9.40 -12.01 -16.94
CA VAL A 227 -10.68 -12.35 -17.58
C VAL A 227 -11.84 -12.21 -16.58
N ILE A 228 -11.72 -12.84 -15.42
CA ILE A 228 -12.74 -12.76 -14.36
C ILE A 228 -12.89 -11.32 -13.87
N ASN A 229 -11.80 -10.54 -13.83
CA ASN A 229 -11.86 -9.13 -13.46
C ASN A 229 -12.72 -8.32 -14.43
N GLY A 230 -12.54 -8.51 -15.74
CA GLY A 230 -13.38 -7.88 -16.76
C GLY A 230 -14.85 -8.27 -16.65
N VAL A 231 -15.13 -9.57 -16.44
CA VAL A 231 -16.51 -10.06 -16.22
C VAL A 231 -17.12 -9.46 -14.95
N SER A 232 -16.37 -9.46 -13.86
CA SER A 232 -16.80 -8.89 -12.57
C SER A 232 -17.05 -7.39 -12.65
N ALA A 233 -16.23 -6.66 -13.41
CA ALA A 233 -16.44 -5.23 -13.65
C ALA A 233 -17.79 -4.98 -14.34
N TYR A 234 -18.11 -5.79 -15.36
CA TYR A 234 -19.35 -5.65 -16.10
C TYR A 234 -20.58 -6.04 -15.26
N VAL A 235 -20.48 -7.12 -14.48
CA VAL A 235 -21.61 -7.72 -13.74
C VAL A 235 -21.83 -7.11 -12.36
N LEU A 236 -20.77 -6.72 -11.65
CA LEU A 236 -20.86 -6.29 -10.24
C LEU A 236 -20.57 -4.79 -10.09
N GLU A 237 -19.42 -4.33 -10.59
CA GLU A 237 -19.00 -2.93 -10.39
C GLU A 237 -19.98 -1.94 -11.01
N ARG A 238 -20.54 -2.26 -12.18
CA ARG A 238 -21.59 -1.46 -12.82
C ARG A 238 -22.83 -1.27 -11.96
N HIS A 239 -23.07 -2.17 -11.00
CA HIS A 239 -24.18 -2.13 -10.06
C HIS A 239 -23.75 -1.67 -8.65
N ASP A 240 -22.59 -1.02 -8.53
CA ASP A 240 -22.05 -0.47 -7.27
C ASP A 240 -21.78 -1.55 -6.20
N ILE A 241 -21.52 -2.79 -6.65
CA ILE A 241 -21.09 -3.92 -5.83
C ILE A 241 -19.57 -4.06 -5.94
N GLN A 242 -18.88 -3.62 -4.89
CA GLN A 242 -17.42 -3.61 -4.82
C GLN A 242 -16.92 -4.95 -4.28
N PHE A 243 -16.78 -5.92 -5.18
CA PHE A 243 -16.27 -7.25 -4.84
C PHE A 243 -14.80 -7.42 -5.26
N PHE A 244 -14.05 -8.26 -4.54
CA PHE A 244 -12.61 -8.43 -4.77
C PHE A 244 -12.26 -8.81 -6.21
N THR A 245 -13.11 -9.59 -6.90
CA THR A 245 -12.88 -9.99 -8.30
C THR A 245 -12.81 -8.79 -9.25
N SER A 246 -13.47 -7.67 -8.92
CA SER A 246 -13.37 -6.43 -9.71
C SER A 246 -12.02 -5.72 -9.52
N TYR A 247 -11.23 -6.01 -8.47
CA TYR A 247 -10.00 -5.26 -8.19
C TYR A 247 -8.73 -6.11 -8.12
N TRP A 248 -8.87 -7.43 -7.99
CA TRP A 248 -7.76 -8.36 -7.77
C TRP A 248 -6.70 -8.41 -8.88
N PHE A 249 -7.01 -7.90 -10.08
CA PHE A 249 -6.04 -7.84 -11.18
C PHE A 249 -4.87 -6.92 -10.81
N SER A 250 -5.16 -5.72 -10.31
CA SER A 250 -4.16 -4.76 -9.83
C SER A 250 -3.27 -5.36 -8.74
N TRP A 251 -3.86 -6.10 -7.82
CA TRP A 251 -3.14 -6.81 -6.76
C TRP A 251 -2.25 -7.94 -7.32
N MET A 252 -2.78 -8.73 -8.25
CA MET A 252 -2.05 -9.82 -8.90
C MET A 252 -0.90 -9.35 -9.80
N LEU A 253 -0.93 -8.13 -10.34
CA LEU A 253 0.23 -7.52 -11.00
C LEU A 253 1.43 -7.46 -10.05
N GLY A 254 1.22 -7.04 -8.80
CA GLY A 254 2.24 -7.04 -7.76
C GLY A 254 2.79 -8.44 -7.48
N ALA A 255 1.89 -9.43 -7.34
CA ALA A 255 2.26 -10.83 -7.14
C ALA A 255 3.06 -11.38 -8.33
N TRP A 256 2.70 -11.01 -9.56
CA TRP A 256 3.42 -11.37 -10.77
C TRP A 256 4.83 -10.78 -10.81
N ILE A 257 5.00 -9.50 -10.43
CA ILE A 257 6.33 -8.88 -10.30
C ILE A 257 7.18 -9.67 -9.30
N ALA A 258 6.60 -10.09 -8.18
CA ALA A 258 7.31 -10.89 -7.17
C ALA A 258 7.74 -12.27 -7.69
N ASP A 259 6.90 -13.00 -8.43
CA ASP A 259 7.27 -14.31 -9.02
C ASP A 259 8.31 -14.13 -10.15
N ALA A 260 8.18 -13.09 -10.98
CA ALA A 260 9.16 -12.77 -12.01
C ALA A 260 10.53 -12.46 -11.40
N LYS A 261 10.60 -11.55 -10.42
CA LYS A 261 11.85 -11.19 -9.74
C LYS A 261 12.45 -12.33 -8.90
N ALA A 262 11.64 -13.29 -8.44
CA ALA A 262 12.15 -14.47 -7.76
C ALA A 262 12.85 -15.47 -8.69
N ARG A 263 12.55 -15.43 -10.01
CA ARG A 263 13.12 -16.32 -11.03
C ARG A 263 14.26 -15.66 -11.81
N THR A 264 14.23 -14.34 -11.97
CA THR A 264 15.24 -13.60 -12.73
C THR A 264 16.54 -13.48 -11.95
N ALA A 265 17.67 -13.76 -12.61
CA ALA A 265 18.99 -13.53 -12.01
C ALA A 265 19.21 -12.02 -11.74
N PRO A 266 19.94 -11.65 -10.67
CA PRO A 266 20.09 -10.25 -10.24
C PRO A 266 20.63 -9.30 -11.33
N ASP A 267 21.43 -9.82 -12.26
CA ASP A 267 22.13 -9.02 -13.28
C ASP A 267 21.31 -8.75 -14.56
N VAL A 268 20.15 -9.39 -14.71
CA VAL A 268 19.31 -9.21 -15.90
C VAL A 268 18.54 -7.89 -15.80
N ARG A 269 18.90 -6.94 -16.68
CA ARG A 269 18.23 -5.64 -16.79
C ARG A 269 17.21 -5.66 -17.92
N SER A 270 16.01 -5.18 -17.65
CA SER A 270 14.97 -4.99 -18.67
C SER A 270 15.18 -3.72 -19.50
N SER A 271 14.44 -3.56 -20.59
CA SER A 271 14.50 -2.34 -21.42
C SER A 271 14.02 -1.09 -20.66
N GLY A 272 14.61 0.07 -20.97
CA GLY A 272 14.15 1.38 -20.47
C GLY A 272 12.73 1.74 -20.93
N TRP A 273 12.22 1.07 -21.97
CA TRP A 273 10.86 1.25 -22.50
C TRP A 273 9.76 1.00 -21.46
N LEU A 274 10.04 0.26 -20.40
CA LEU A 274 9.09 0.07 -19.30
C LEU A 274 8.69 1.39 -18.61
N TYR A 275 9.59 2.38 -18.54
CA TYR A 275 9.22 3.70 -18.02
C TYR A 275 8.32 4.47 -18.99
N VAL A 276 8.51 4.30 -20.31
CA VAL A 276 7.64 4.89 -21.32
C VAL A 276 6.23 4.28 -21.22
N LEU A 277 6.15 2.95 -21.10
CA LEU A 277 4.88 2.26 -20.86
C LEU A 277 4.23 2.71 -19.54
N ALA A 278 5.02 2.87 -18.47
CA ALA A 278 4.51 3.37 -17.20
C ALA A 278 3.85 4.74 -17.36
N VAL A 279 4.53 5.70 -18.00
CA VAL A 279 4.00 7.04 -18.26
C VAL A 279 2.77 6.99 -19.17
N ALA A 280 2.80 6.18 -20.23
CA ALA A 280 1.66 6.04 -21.14
C ALA A 280 0.41 5.53 -20.42
N PHE A 281 0.53 4.47 -19.61
CA PHE A 281 -0.58 3.94 -18.83
C PHE A 281 -1.04 4.90 -17.72
N ILE A 282 -0.13 5.66 -17.11
CA ILE A 282 -0.52 6.70 -16.15
C ILE A 282 -1.36 7.79 -16.83
N ALA A 283 -0.91 8.28 -18.00
CA ALA A 283 -1.64 9.28 -18.78
C ALA A 283 -3.00 8.75 -19.26
N LEU A 284 -3.06 7.49 -19.74
CA LEU A 284 -4.32 6.83 -20.09
C LEU A 284 -5.27 6.73 -18.90
N GLY A 285 -4.75 6.45 -17.69
CA GLY A 285 -5.56 6.46 -16.47
C GLY A 285 -6.12 7.84 -16.15
N CYS A 286 -5.35 8.91 -16.35
CA CYS A 286 -5.84 10.29 -16.16
C CYS A 286 -6.99 10.64 -17.12
N VAL A 287 -6.91 10.17 -18.38
CA VAL A 287 -7.98 10.32 -19.37
C VAL A 287 -9.19 9.45 -19.01
N ALA A 288 -8.96 8.18 -18.67
CA ALA A 288 -10.00 7.24 -18.28
C ALA A 288 -10.79 7.69 -17.04
N PHE A 289 -10.14 8.42 -16.13
CA PHE A 289 -10.78 8.95 -14.92
C PHE A 289 -11.95 9.89 -15.23
N HIS A 290 -11.96 10.53 -16.41
CA HIS A 290 -13.09 11.32 -16.88
C HIS A 290 -14.34 10.48 -17.16
N PHE A 291 -14.17 9.23 -17.60
CA PHE A 291 -15.26 8.31 -17.93
C PHE A 291 -15.65 7.40 -16.77
N GLY A 292 -14.75 7.21 -15.81
CA GLY A 292 -15.03 6.45 -14.60
C GLY A 292 -13.77 6.09 -13.83
N GLN A 293 -13.92 6.00 -12.51
CA GLN A 293 -12.83 5.68 -11.59
C GLN A 293 -12.26 4.27 -11.81
N TYR A 294 -13.12 3.30 -12.12
CA TYR A 294 -12.72 1.90 -12.26
C TYR A 294 -11.67 1.69 -13.36
N GLY A 295 -11.93 2.19 -14.57
CA GLY A 295 -11.01 2.05 -15.70
C GLY A 295 -9.67 2.74 -15.43
N ALA A 296 -9.71 3.94 -14.82
CA ALA A 296 -8.52 4.65 -14.40
C ALA A 296 -7.66 3.83 -13.43
N PHE A 297 -8.28 3.13 -12.49
CA PHE A 297 -7.58 2.30 -11.52
C PHE A 297 -6.81 1.15 -12.17
N GLN A 298 -7.37 0.52 -13.20
CA GLN A 298 -6.68 -0.56 -13.93
C GLN A 298 -5.47 -0.03 -14.71
N PHE A 299 -5.61 1.11 -15.39
CA PHE A 299 -4.50 1.73 -16.11
C PHE A 299 -3.40 2.25 -15.16
N TRP A 300 -3.76 2.89 -14.04
CA TRP A 300 -2.79 3.30 -13.03
C TRP A 300 -2.08 2.13 -12.37
N ALA A 301 -2.78 1.01 -12.12
CA ALA A 301 -2.15 -0.22 -11.63
C ALA A 301 -1.12 -0.76 -12.62
N LEU A 302 -1.45 -0.82 -13.92
CA LEU A 302 -0.52 -1.23 -14.97
C LEU A 302 0.69 -0.29 -15.07
N GLY A 303 0.44 1.01 -15.11
CA GLY A 303 1.50 2.03 -15.17
C GLY A 303 2.45 1.92 -13.99
N PHE A 304 1.91 1.81 -12.78
CA PHE A 304 2.70 1.61 -11.58
C PHE A 304 3.40 0.24 -11.55
N ALA A 305 2.80 -0.83 -12.06
CA ALA A 305 3.43 -2.14 -12.16
C ALA A 305 4.68 -2.12 -13.05
N PHE A 306 4.62 -1.46 -14.21
CA PHE A 306 5.79 -1.28 -15.08
C PHE A 306 6.88 -0.44 -14.40
N TYR A 307 6.49 0.66 -13.75
CA TYR A 307 7.42 1.48 -12.97
C TYR A 307 8.09 0.66 -11.86
N LEU A 308 7.31 -0.06 -11.05
CA LEU A 308 7.80 -0.83 -9.92
C LEU A 308 8.72 -1.97 -10.38
N TYR A 309 8.34 -2.71 -11.42
CA TYR A 309 9.18 -3.78 -11.98
C TYR A 309 10.58 -3.26 -12.35
N LYS A 310 10.65 -2.06 -12.95
CA LYS A 310 11.90 -1.43 -13.34
C LYS A 310 12.65 -0.81 -12.14
N ALA A 311 11.92 -0.16 -11.22
CA ALA A 311 12.49 0.43 -10.01
C ALA A 311 13.20 -0.64 -9.14
N LEU A 312 12.66 -1.85 -9.08
CA LEU A 312 13.24 -2.98 -8.34
C LEU A 312 14.50 -3.59 -9.00
N GLU A 313 14.86 -3.21 -10.23
CA GLU A 313 16.12 -3.63 -10.89
C GLU A 313 17.31 -2.74 -10.53
N ARG A 314 17.05 -1.55 -10.00
CA ARG A 314 18.13 -0.63 -9.61
C ARG A 314 18.84 -1.20 -8.37
N SER A 315 19.87 -2.00 -8.61
CA SER A 315 20.84 -2.45 -7.61
C SER A 315 21.75 -1.28 -7.17
N GLN A 316 22.12 -1.27 -5.89
CA GLN A 316 22.69 -0.17 -5.08
C GLN A 316 24.01 0.48 -5.55
N SER A 317 24.54 0.22 -6.75
CA SER A 317 25.74 0.95 -7.20
C SER A 317 25.51 2.45 -7.43
N ALA A 318 24.26 2.93 -7.37
CA ALA A 318 23.92 4.35 -7.32
C ALA A 318 23.61 4.76 -5.87
N SER A 319 24.64 4.91 -5.07
CA SER A 319 24.59 5.53 -3.74
C SER A 319 24.13 6.98 -3.83
N ALA A 320 22.85 7.21 -3.53
CA ALA A 320 22.34 8.31 -2.71
C ALA A 320 20.81 8.23 -2.77
N ASP A 321 20.19 7.53 -1.81
CA ASP A 321 18.77 7.76 -1.58
C ASP A 321 18.58 9.25 -1.31
N SER A 322 17.88 9.92 -2.24
CA SER A 322 17.60 11.33 -2.11
C SER A 322 16.95 11.59 -0.76
N ALA A 323 17.19 12.77 -0.18
CA ALA A 323 16.56 13.14 1.09
C ALA A 323 15.03 12.97 1.03
N GLY A 324 14.43 13.21 -0.14
CA GLY A 324 13.01 12.97 -0.41
C GLY A 324 12.60 11.49 -0.31
N MET A 325 13.38 10.55 -0.87
CA MET A 325 13.08 9.12 -0.77
C MET A 325 13.09 8.63 0.68
N ARG A 326 14.10 9.06 1.46
CA ARG A 326 14.21 8.76 2.89
C ARG A 326 13.05 9.36 3.69
N LEU A 327 12.64 10.58 3.37
CA LEU A 327 11.50 11.22 4.00
C LEU A 327 10.20 10.46 3.69
N LEU A 328 9.96 10.11 2.42
CA LEU A 328 8.78 9.35 2.01
C LEU A 328 8.73 7.95 2.63
N SER A 329 9.87 7.28 2.79
CA SER A 329 9.93 5.97 3.46
C SER A 329 9.46 6.04 4.91
N ARG A 330 9.80 7.13 5.65
CA ARG A 330 9.27 7.34 7.01
C ARG A 330 7.74 7.48 7.05
N PHE A 331 7.15 8.10 6.03
CA PHE A 331 5.69 8.12 5.88
C PHE A 331 5.13 6.74 5.50
N GLY A 332 5.94 5.89 4.87
CA GLY A 332 5.62 4.50 4.57
C GLY A 332 5.35 3.65 5.81
N ASP A 333 6.10 3.88 6.89
CA ASP A 333 5.99 3.10 8.14
C ASP A 333 4.59 3.12 8.75
N PHE A 334 3.94 4.29 8.74
CA PHE A 334 2.60 4.50 9.29
C PHE A 334 1.54 4.78 8.21
N SER A 335 1.85 4.47 6.95
CA SER A 335 0.97 4.69 5.79
C SER A 335 -0.41 4.04 5.98
N PHE A 336 -0.46 2.85 6.60
CA PHE A 336 -1.70 2.13 6.87
C PHE A 336 -2.55 2.85 7.91
N SER A 337 -1.97 3.25 9.04
CA SER A 337 -2.64 4.10 10.04
C SER A 337 -3.18 5.40 9.45
N LEU A 338 -2.38 6.13 8.67
CA LEU A 338 -2.83 7.37 8.02
C LEU A 338 -4.01 7.11 7.10
N TYR A 339 -3.91 6.08 6.26
CA TYR A 339 -4.99 5.69 5.35
C TYR A 339 -6.29 5.36 6.10
N LEU A 340 -6.20 4.75 7.27
CA LEU A 340 -7.36 4.25 7.98
C LEU A 340 -8.15 5.32 8.76
N ILE A 341 -7.50 6.41 9.19
CA ILE A 341 -8.13 7.37 10.13
C ILE A 341 -8.25 8.81 9.60
N HIS A 342 -7.65 9.15 8.45
CA HIS A 342 -7.59 10.55 7.99
C HIS A 342 -8.98 11.17 7.70
N LEU A 343 -9.92 10.42 7.14
CA LEU A 343 -11.24 10.95 6.74
C LEU A 343 -12.07 11.44 7.94
N PRO A 344 -12.28 10.64 8.99
CA PRO A 344 -12.98 11.12 10.20
C PRO A 344 -12.32 12.32 10.86
N ILE A 345 -10.98 12.39 10.82
CA ILE A 345 -10.24 13.55 11.32
C ILE A 345 -10.58 14.80 10.50
N PHE A 346 -10.56 14.72 9.17
CA PHE A 346 -10.90 15.86 8.31
C PHE A 346 -12.34 16.32 8.48
N VAL A 347 -13.28 15.38 8.61
CA VAL A 347 -14.70 15.69 8.83
C VAL A 347 -14.91 16.38 10.17
N LEU A 348 -14.25 15.91 11.24
CA LEU A 348 -14.32 16.58 12.53
C LEU A 348 -13.72 17.99 12.48
N LEU A 349 -12.54 18.15 11.87
CA LEU A 349 -11.89 19.47 11.73
C LEU A 349 -12.78 20.44 10.95
N SER A 350 -13.40 19.98 9.85
CA SER A 350 -14.37 20.76 9.07
C SER A 350 -15.59 21.16 9.90
N SER A 351 -16.10 20.24 10.71
CA SER A 351 -17.26 20.49 11.59
C SER A 351 -16.94 21.53 12.67
N ILE A 352 -15.76 21.45 13.30
CA ILE A 352 -15.35 22.36 14.39
C ILE A 352 -14.98 23.75 13.85
N LEU A 353 -14.16 23.81 12.80
CA LEU A 353 -13.54 25.06 12.35
C LEU A 353 -14.45 25.86 11.42
N PHE A 354 -15.21 25.18 10.57
CA PHE A 354 -15.97 25.82 9.50
C PHE A 354 -17.43 25.36 9.45
N ARG A 355 -17.91 24.66 10.47
CA ARG A 355 -19.28 24.10 10.54
C ARG A 355 -19.64 23.34 9.26
N SER A 356 -18.74 22.49 8.79
CA SER A 356 -18.89 21.67 7.58
C SER A 356 -19.07 22.45 6.27
N SER A 357 -18.76 23.74 6.23
CA SER A 357 -18.84 24.56 5.02
C SER A 357 -17.58 24.42 4.16
N LEU A 358 -17.75 24.36 2.84
CA LEU A 358 -16.63 24.30 1.90
C LEU A 358 -15.94 25.65 1.80
N GLN A 359 -14.61 25.64 1.81
CA GLN A 359 -13.78 26.84 1.80
C GLN A 359 -13.29 27.16 0.39
N MET A 360 -13.25 28.46 0.08
CA MET A 360 -12.63 28.98 -1.14
C MET A 360 -11.10 28.93 -1.04
N SER A 361 -10.58 29.14 0.16
CA SER A 361 -9.15 29.08 0.46
C SER A 361 -8.65 27.64 0.51
N ILE A 362 -7.48 27.38 -0.07
CA ILE A 362 -6.82 26.06 -0.03
C ILE A 362 -6.09 25.83 1.31
N TRP A 363 -5.76 26.88 2.06
CA TRP A 363 -4.94 26.80 3.28
C TRP A 363 -5.46 25.88 4.37
N PRO A 364 -6.78 25.84 4.67
CA PRO A 364 -7.32 24.88 5.64
C PRO A 364 -6.94 23.43 5.34
N SER A 365 -6.88 23.05 4.06
CA SER A 365 -6.53 21.67 3.66
C SER A 365 -5.12 21.27 4.07
N PHE A 366 -4.15 22.20 4.05
CA PHE A 366 -2.81 21.96 4.56
C PHE A 366 -2.79 21.87 6.08
N GLY A 367 -3.55 22.74 6.77
CA GLY A 367 -3.73 22.68 8.22
C GLY A 367 -4.27 21.32 8.69
N TYR A 368 -5.21 20.76 7.94
CA TYR A 368 -5.79 19.45 8.26
C TYR A 368 -4.78 18.32 8.11
N MET A 369 -3.92 18.37 7.08
CA MET A 369 -2.81 17.42 6.93
C MET A 369 -1.81 17.53 8.08
N LEU A 370 -1.52 18.76 8.54
CA LEU A 370 -0.63 19.00 9.69
C LEU A 370 -1.18 18.41 11.00
N VAL A 371 -2.49 18.19 11.11
CA VAL A 371 -3.12 17.50 12.24
C VAL A 371 -3.20 15.99 12.00
N ALA A 372 -3.69 15.56 10.83
CA ALA A 372 -3.94 14.15 10.55
C ALA A 372 -2.65 13.31 10.51
N VAL A 373 -1.55 13.86 10.00
CA VAL A 373 -0.26 13.14 9.93
C VAL A 373 0.29 12.80 11.33
N PRO A 374 0.44 13.75 12.27
CA PRO A 374 0.85 13.43 13.64
C PRO A 374 -0.11 12.49 14.37
N VAL A 375 -1.43 12.67 14.22
CA VAL A 375 -2.43 11.78 14.83
C VAL A 375 -2.29 10.36 14.28
N ALA A 376 -2.08 10.20 12.97
CA ALA A 376 -1.82 8.91 12.35
C ALA A 376 -0.52 8.27 12.83
N TYR A 377 0.54 9.05 13.03
CA TYR A 377 1.78 8.55 13.61
C TYR A 377 1.58 8.07 15.06
N LEU A 378 0.83 8.80 15.88
CA LEU A 378 0.49 8.38 17.24
C LEU A 378 -0.34 7.09 17.23
N PHE A 379 -1.37 7.01 16.39
CA PHE A 379 -2.20 5.82 16.21
C PHE A 379 -1.35 4.61 15.77
N TYR A 380 -0.39 4.81 14.87
CA TYR A 380 0.57 3.78 14.48
C TYR A 380 1.38 3.26 15.67
N ARG A 381 1.93 4.15 16.49
CA ARG A 381 2.74 3.77 17.65
C ARG A 381 1.93 3.02 18.72
N LEU A 382 0.69 3.43 18.93
CA LEU A 382 -0.17 2.89 19.99
C LEU A 382 -0.93 1.62 19.58
N VAL A 383 -1.27 1.46 18.30
CA VAL A 383 -2.17 0.39 17.84
C VAL A 383 -1.51 -0.48 16.77
N GLU A 384 -1.07 0.11 15.66
CA GLU A 384 -0.55 -0.67 14.52
C GLU A 384 0.76 -1.40 14.86
N LEU A 385 1.72 -0.73 15.51
CA LEU A 385 3.01 -1.31 15.84
C LEU A 385 2.89 -2.48 16.84
N PRO A 386 2.08 -2.40 17.92
CA PRO A 386 1.76 -3.56 18.74
C PRO A 386 1.11 -4.71 17.96
N ALA A 387 0.15 -4.42 17.07
CA ALA A 387 -0.49 -5.42 16.23
C ALA A 387 0.52 -6.12 15.28
N MET A 388 1.47 -5.37 14.71
CA MET A 388 2.55 -5.90 13.90
C MET A 388 3.47 -6.83 14.71
N LYS A 389 3.85 -6.44 15.94
CA LYS A 389 4.66 -7.28 16.83
C LYS A 389 3.92 -8.56 17.23
N TRP A 390 2.63 -8.45 17.53
CA TRP A 390 1.79 -9.61 17.83
C TRP A 390 1.69 -10.56 16.63
N SER A 391 1.44 -10.06 15.43
CA SER A 391 1.45 -10.83 14.18
C SER A 391 2.79 -11.55 13.95
N ALA A 392 3.93 -10.90 14.25
CA ALA A 392 5.26 -11.49 14.10
C ALA A 392 5.57 -12.62 15.11
N SER A 393 4.84 -12.69 16.23
CA SER A 393 5.04 -13.73 17.25
C SER A 393 4.60 -15.13 16.80
N PHE A 394 3.73 -15.22 15.78
CA PHE A 394 3.26 -16.50 15.23
C PHE A 394 4.33 -17.15 14.34
N LYS A 395 5.01 -18.16 14.89
CA LYS A 395 6.00 -18.96 14.16
C LYS A 395 5.33 -19.86 13.10
N PRO A 396 5.93 -20.03 11.91
CA PRO A 396 5.63 -21.16 11.02
C PRO A 396 5.82 -22.47 11.75
N ARG A 397 4.80 -23.35 11.66
CA ARG A 397 4.94 -24.75 12.05
C ARG A 397 5.76 -25.49 11.01
#